data_AF-F5VEK1-F1
#
_entry.id   AF-F5VEK1-F1
#
_cell.length_a   1.000
_cell.length_b   1.000
_cell.length_c   1.000
_cell.angle_alpha   90.00
_cell.angle_beta   90.00
_cell.angle_gamma   90.00
#
_symmetry.space_group_name_H-M   'P 1'
#
loop_
_entity.id
_entity.type
_entity.pdbx_description
1 polymer ?
#
loop_
_entity_poly.entity_id
_entity_poly.type
_entity_poly.pdbx_seq_one_letter_code
_entity_poly.pdbx_strand_id
1 'polypeptide(L)'
;MFERTCDLIENLYKDNIVPGVSYAVIKPGEVLTKVIGNSQLIPKVEKLKAGMLYDMASLTKVVGTTTVILKLVEDNKILIDDKVKDYLPLFKDDRVTIRHLLTHTSALNGYIPHRNELNAQELIEAMYTLKVGDWLGKKVVYTDTGLILLGEIIQKIYNKPVQTVITQEVLQPLQLFESTFNPDPGLCVPTEVQKNGKVLKGIVHDPKARILGKYCGSAGLFMSLNDLIKFSNWIIHNSKNRVLKDKTISKLFNDWTPNGTLGRSLGWDLRYRNDGVPCIYHTGYTGTFILIDRDSGCGLIVLSNRVHPSSNNQIFLDRRDIIISTFLDEIIN
;
A
#
# COMPACT_ATOMS: atom_id res chain seq x y z
N MET A 1 10.57 -3.81 -25.02
CA MET A 1 10.42 -4.34 -23.66
C MET A 1 9.17 -3.71 -23.04
N PHE A 2 8.26 -4.52 -22.51
CA PHE A 2 6.97 -4.13 -21.88
C PHE A 2 5.83 -3.62 -22.78
N GLU A 3 5.86 -3.92 -24.08
CA GLU A 3 4.80 -3.48 -25.00
C GLU A 3 3.45 -4.13 -24.66
N ARG A 4 3.44 -5.44 -24.40
CA ARG A 4 2.19 -6.16 -24.09
C ARG A 4 1.61 -5.70 -22.75
N THR A 5 2.49 -5.48 -21.76
CA THR A 5 2.09 -4.91 -20.46
C THR A 5 1.43 -3.54 -20.66
N CYS A 6 2.05 -2.65 -21.44
CA CYS A 6 1.49 -1.33 -21.71
C CYS A 6 0.13 -1.43 -22.43
N ASP A 7 0.02 -2.26 -23.47
CA ASP A 7 -1.24 -2.47 -24.19
C ASP A 7 -2.37 -2.97 -23.27
N LEU A 8 -2.07 -3.93 -22.40
CA LEU A 8 -3.05 -4.45 -21.44
C LEU A 8 -3.53 -3.38 -20.45
N ILE A 9 -2.62 -2.52 -19.97
CA ILE A 9 -2.98 -1.39 -19.09
C ILE A 9 -3.84 -0.38 -19.86
N GLU A 10 -3.47 -0.04 -21.09
CA GLU A 10 -4.25 0.89 -21.91
C GLU A 10 -5.63 0.35 -22.24
N ASN A 11 -5.75 -0.97 -22.40
CA ASN A 11 -7.01 -1.65 -22.64
C ASN A 11 -7.95 -1.58 -21.42
N LEU A 12 -7.45 -1.36 -20.19
CA LEU A 12 -8.33 -1.06 -19.06
C LEU A 12 -9.24 0.15 -19.34
N TYR A 13 -8.70 1.18 -20.01
CA TYR A 13 -9.47 2.34 -20.43
C TYR A 13 -10.23 2.09 -21.74
N LYS A 14 -9.58 1.54 -22.77
CA LYS A 14 -10.20 1.32 -24.10
C LYS A 14 -11.42 0.39 -24.03
N ASP A 15 -11.38 -0.60 -23.15
CA ASP A 15 -12.47 -1.56 -22.92
C ASP A 15 -13.49 -1.07 -21.87
N ASN A 16 -13.39 0.18 -21.41
CA ASN A 16 -14.23 0.77 -20.36
C ASN A 16 -14.23 0.00 -19.01
N ILE A 17 -13.13 -0.70 -18.68
CA ILE A 17 -12.97 -1.36 -17.38
C ILE A 17 -12.70 -0.33 -16.28
N VAL A 18 -12.00 0.75 -16.59
CA VAL A 18 -11.80 1.89 -15.68
C VAL A 18 -12.03 3.22 -16.41
N PRO A 19 -12.49 4.27 -15.71
CA PRO A 19 -12.63 5.59 -16.34
C PRO A 19 -11.31 6.18 -16.85
N GLY A 20 -10.21 5.97 -16.13
CA GLY A 20 -8.88 6.45 -16.48
C GLY A 20 -7.76 5.74 -15.74
N VAL A 21 -6.55 5.85 -16.28
CA VAL A 21 -5.35 5.23 -15.71
C VAL A 21 -4.11 6.11 -15.95
N SER A 22 -3.29 6.22 -14.92
CA SER A 22 -1.91 6.73 -14.97
C SER A 22 -0.97 5.58 -14.64
N TYR A 23 0.03 5.32 -15.47
CA TYR A 23 0.97 4.23 -15.19
C TYR A 23 2.40 4.59 -15.55
N ALA A 24 3.33 3.87 -14.95
CA ALA A 24 4.74 3.93 -15.26
C ALA A 24 5.35 2.52 -15.35
N VAL A 25 6.25 2.37 -16.31
CA VAL A 25 7.12 1.20 -16.44
C VAL A 25 8.55 1.69 -16.32
N ILE A 26 9.23 1.25 -15.26
CA ILE A 26 10.62 1.57 -14.94
C ILE A 26 11.48 0.44 -15.49
N LYS A 27 12.57 0.80 -16.18
CA LYS A 27 13.64 -0.10 -16.60
C LYS A 27 14.98 0.63 -16.48
N PRO A 28 16.12 -0.08 -16.52
CA PRO A 28 17.43 0.56 -16.42
C PRO A 28 17.60 1.73 -17.41
N GLY A 29 17.81 2.93 -16.88
CA GLY A 29 18.05 4.15 -17.67
C GLY A 29 16.81 4.83 -18.26
N GLU A 30 15.59 4.28 -18.10
CA GLU A 30 14.38 4.83 -18.71
C GLU A 30 13.13 4.61 -17.85
N VAL A 31 12.25 5.61 -17.83
CA VAL A 31 10.91 5.50 -17.23
C VAL A 31 9.87 5.89 -18.26
N LEU A 32 9.10 4.91 -18.72
CA LEU A 32 7.94 5.13 -19.58
C LEU A 32 6.76 5.54 -18.71
N THR A 33 6.05 6.60 -19.09
CA THR A 33 4.84 7.05 -18.36
C THR A 33 3.72 7.36 -19.34
N LYS A 34 2.48 7.09 -18.91
CA LYS A 34 1.29 7.48 -19.68
C LYS A 34 0.13 7.83 -18.75
N VAL A 35 -0.71 8.76 -19.21
CA VAL A 35 -1.95 9.17 -18.55
C VAL A 35 -3.07 9.19 -19.59
N ILE A 36 -4.12 8.41 -19.39
CA ILE A 36 -5.23 8.28 -20.33
C ILE A 36 -6.58 8.24 -19.64
N GLY A 37 -7.61 8.70 -20.35
CA GLY A 37 -9.01 8.62 -19.92
C GLY A 37 -9.47 9.78 -19.05
N ASN A 38 -10.36 9.49 -18.11
CA ASN A 38 -11.12 10.46 -17.33
C ASN A 38 -10.87 10.23 -15.84
N SER A 39 -10.65 11.31 -15.08
CA SER A 39 -10.56 11.24 -13.62
C SER A 39 -11.95 11.03 -13.01
N GLN A 40 -12.99 11.52 -13.67
CA GLN A 40 -14.38 11.47 -13.20
C GLN A 40 -15.33 11.24 -14.37
N LEU A 41 -16.36 10.40 -14.17
CA LEU A 41 -17.49 10.27 -15.10
C LEU A 41 -18.72 11.07 -14.67
N ILE A 42 -19.04 11.04 -13.37
CA ILE A 42 -20.20 11.71 -12.77
C ILE A 42 -19.78 12.60 -11.58
N PRO A 43 -20.49 13.72 -11.31
CA PRO A 43 -21.67 14.21 -12.03
C PRO A 43 -21.35 14.83 -13.39
N LYS A 44 -20.07 15.13 -13.65
CA LYS A 44 -19.57 15.62 -14.93
C LYS A 44 -18.31 14.86 -15.30
N VAL A 45 -18.14 14.59 -16.59
CA VAL A 45 -16.92 13.99 -17.13
C VAL A 45 -15.77 14.99 -17.00
N GLU A 46 -14.70 14.60 -16.30
CA GLU A 46 -13.46 15.35 -16.17
C GLU A 46 -12.30 14.54 -16.73
N LYS A 47 -11.46 15.18 -17.55
CA LYS A 47 -10.28 14.53 -18.10
C LYS A 47 -9.25 14.28 -17.02
N LEU A 48 -8.64 13.10 -17.06
CA LEU A 48 -7.49 12.78 -16.22
C LEU A 48 -6.28 13.60 -16.69
N LYS A 49 -5.51 14.14 -15.74
CA LYS A 49 -4.33 14.96 -16.00
C LYS A 49 -3.13 14.39 -15.26
N ALA A 50 -1.93 14.61 -15.81
CA ALA A 50 -0.69 14.29 -15.10
C ALA A 50 -0.59 15.10 -13.80
N GLY A 51 0.03 14.49 -12.77
CA GLY A 51 0.21 15.11 -11.45
C GLY A 51 -1.01 15.04 -10.52
N MET A 52 -2.16 14.50 -10.97
CA MET A 52 -3.29 14.28 -10.06
C MET A 52 -2.96 13.25 -8.98
N LEU A 53 -3.52 13.47 -7.79
CA LEU A 53 -3.33 12.64 -6.62
C LEU A 53 -4.39 11.53 -6.56
N TYR A 54 -3.94 10.31 -6.27
CA TYR A 54 -4.80 9.15 -6.09
C TYR A 54 -4.82 8.77 -4.61
N ASP A 55 -5.98 8.34 -4.10
CA ASP A 55 -6.03 7.64 -2.81
C ASP A 55 -5.29 6.31 -2.98
N MET A 56 -4.16 6.16 -2.28
CA MET A 56 -3.31 4.99 -2.35
C MET A 56 -3.91 3.77 -1.66
N ALA A 57 -4.96 3.96 -0.85
CA ALA A 57 -5.51 2.94 0.01
C ALA A 57 -4.36 2.18 0.71
N SER A 58 -4.30 0.88 0.51
CA SER A 58 -3.34 0.00 1.17
C SER A 58 -1.89 0.12 0.70
N LEU A 59 -1.56 0.85 -0.38
CA LEU A 59 -0.15 1.20 -0.64
C LEU A 59 0.44 2.09 0.47
N THR A 60 -0.41 2.77 1.26
CA THR A 60 0.00 3.48 2.49
C THR A 60 0.82 2.58 3.43
N LYS A 61 0.46 1.29 3.51
CA LYS A 61 1.12 0.31 4.39
C LYS A 61 2.60 0.17 4.03
N VAL A 62 2.88 -0.05 2.76
CA VAL A 62 4.24 -0.36 2.29
C VAL A 62 5.07 0.88 2.06
N VAL A 63 4.46 1.98 1.60
CA VAL A 63 5.15 3.27 1.46
C VAL A 63 5.51 3.83 2.83
N GLY A 64 4.52 3.93 3.73
CA GLY A 64 4.67 4.62 5.01
C GLY A 64 5.00 3.69 6.18
N THR A 65 3.99 3.02 6.72
CA THR A 65 4.08 2.32 8.01
C THR A 65 5.17 1.24 8.04
N THR A 66 5.28 0.43 7.00
CA THR A 66 6.32 -0.59 6.88
C THR A 66 7.70 0.04 6.87
N THR A 67 7.92 1.09 6.07
CA THR A 67 9.19 1.81 6.01
C THR A 67 9.60 2.37 7.37
N VAL A 68 8.66 2.98 8.11
CA VAL A 68 8.94 3.50 9.47
C VAL A 68 9.27 2.37 10.46
N ILE A 69 8.54 1.25 10.41
CA ILE A 69 8.84 0.08 11.24
C ILE A 69 10.25 -0.45 10.95
N LEU A 70 10.63 -0.58 9.68
CA LEU A 70 11.97 -1.03 9.31
C LEU A 70 13.06 -0.05 9.77
N LYS A 71 12.77 1.26 9.75
CA LYS A 71 13.68 2.28 10.29
C LYS A 71 13.88 2.11 11.79
N LEU A 72 12.79 1.90 12.54
CA LEU A 72 12.86 1.60 13.98
C LEU A 72 13.65 0.32 14.27
N VAL A 73 13.59 -0.68 13.40
CA VAL A 73 14.43 -1.89 13.49
C VAL A 73 15.90 -1.57 13.26
N GLU A 74 16.24 -0.77 12.25
CA GLU A 74 17.64 -0.35 12.02
C GLU A 74 18.23 0.45 13.17
N ASP A 75 17.40 1.24 13.84
CA ASP A 75 17.75 2.08 14.99
C ASP A 75 17.73 1.30 16.31
N ASN A 76 17.49 -0.02 16.27
CA ASN A 76 17.36 -0.92 17.42
C ASN A 76 16.32 -0.43 18.46
N LYS A 77 15.29 0.29 18.00
CA LYS A 77 14.16 0.73 18.85
C LYS A 77 13.12 -0.37 19.02
N ILE A 78 13.04 -1.26 18.03
CA ILE A 78 12.22 -2.48 18.05
C ILE A 78 12.98 -3.62 17.38
N LEU A 79 12.63 -4.85 17.69
CA LEU A 79 13.02 -6.03 16.94
C LEU A 79 11.81 -6.61 16.20
N ILE A 80 12.05 -7.25 15.06
CA ILE A 80 10.98 -7.85 14.24
C ILE A 80 10.20 -8.93 15.01
N ASP A 81 10.83 -9.60 15.98
CA ASP A 81 10.21 -10.67 16.76
C ASP A 81 9.73 -10.21 18.15
N ASP A 82 9.78 -8.91 18.45
CA ASP A 82 9.20 -8.38 19.68
C ASP A 82 7.68 -8.59 19.71
N LYS A 83 7.15 -8.78 20.91
CA LYS A 83 5.72 -8.95 21.11
C LYS A 83 5.03 -7.60 20.97
N VAL A 84 3.87 -7.59 20.31
CA VAL A 84 3.04 -6.37 20.18
C VAL A 84 2.69 -5.79 21.55
N LYS A 85 2.46 -6.67 22.53
CA LYS A 85 2.10 -6.32 23.91
C LYS A 85 3.19 -5.53 24.65
N ASP A 86 4.45 -5.67 24.27
CA ASP A 86 5.57 -4.94 24.88
C ASP A 86 5.48 -3.44 24.60
N TYR A 87 4.87 -3.07 23.46
CA TYR A 87 4.64 -1.69 23.04
C TYR A 87 3.21 -1.22 23.32
N LEU A 88 2.24 -2.12 23.24
CA LEU A 88 0.82 -1.87 23.42
C LEU A 88 0.26 -2.75 24.55
N PRO A 89 0.43 -2.38 25.84
CA PRO A 89 0.08 -3.25 26.97
C PRO A 89 -1.40 -3.64 27.06
N LEU A 90 -2.29 -2.87 26.42
CA LEU A 90 -3.73 -3.17 26.34
C LEU A 90 -4.06 -4.28 25.34
N PHE A 91 -3.15 -4.60 24.41
CA PHE A 91 -3.29 -5.70 23.47
C PHE A 91 -3.34 -7.03 24.24
N LYS A 92 -4.44 -7.77 24.08
CA LYS A 92 -4.76 -8.89 24.99
C LYS A 92 -3.83 -10.10 24.82
N ASP A 93 -3.50 -10.43 23.57
CA ASP A 93 -2.67 -11.60 23.24
C ASP A 93 -1.18 -11.28 23.43
N ASP A 94 -0.42 -12.23 23.98
CA ASP A 94 1.00 -12.09 24.31
C ASP A 94 1.92 -12.92 23.40
N ARG A 95 1.38 -13.45 22.30
CA ARG A 95 2.09 -14.28 21.31
C ARG A 95 2.32 -13.54 19.99
N VAL A 96 1.45 -12.61 19.62
CA VAL A 96 1.59 -11.85 18.35
C VAL A 96 2.83 -10.97 18.40
N THR A 97 3.61 -10.98 17.33
CA THR A 97 4.86 -10.23 17.18
C THR A 97 4.75 -9.23 16.05
N ILE A 98 5.71 -8.31 15.95
CA ILE A 98 5.80 -7.35 14.85
C ILE A 98 5.90 -8.07 13.49
N ARG A 99 6.66 -9.17 13.40
CA ARG A 99 6.72 -10.06 12.22
C ARG A 99 5.36 -10.55 11.82
N HIS A 100 4.58 -11.05 12.78
CA HIS A 100 3.24 -11.57 12.53
C HIS A 100 2.32 -10.49 11.93
N LEU A 101 2.44 -9.24 12.36
CA LEU A 101 1.67 -8.12 11.81
C LEU A 101 2.11 -7.77 10.38
N LEU A 102 3.42 -7.66 10.15
CA LEU A 102 4.00 -7.30 8.84
C LEU A 102 3.75 -8.35 7.76
N THR A 103 3.69 -9.64 8.14
CA THR A 103 3.54 -10.77 7.21
C THR A 103 2.09 -11.24 7.07
N HIS A 104 1.15 -10.57 7.74
CA HIS A 104 -0.26 -10.97 7.78
C HIS A 104 -0.50 -12.41 8.31
N THR A 105 0.33 -12.88 9.23
CA THR A 105 0.20 -14.20 9.88
C THR A 105 -0.23 -14.11 11.35
N SER A 106 -0.80 -12.98 11.77
CA SER A 106 -1.12 -12.67 13.17
C SER A 106 -2.31 -13.39 13.76
N ALA A 107 -3.08 -14.12 12.96
CA ALA A 107 -4.29 -14.78 13.42
C ALA A 107 -5.39 -13.90 14.02
N LEU A 108 -5.32 -12.58 13.82
CA LEU A 108 -6.33 -11.63 14.29
C LEU A 108 -7.67 -11.86 13.56
N ASN A 109 -8.66 -12.40 14.27
CA ASN A 109 -10.00 -12.58 13.75
C ASN A 109 -10.73 -11.23 13.76
N GLY A 110 -11.08 -10.72 12.58
CA GLY A 110 -11.30 -9.29 12.33
C GLY A 110 -12.74 -8.77 12.33
N TYR A 111 -13.67 -9.35 13.10
CA TYR A 111 -15.01 -8.77 13.21
C TYR A 111 -15.11 -7.87 14.45
N ILE A 112 -15.26 -6.57 14.20
CA ILE A 112 -15.61 -5.57 15.22
C ILE A 112 -17.09 -5.20 15.00
N PRO A 113 -18.00 -5.56 15.94
CA PRO A 113 -19.41 -5.18 15.85
C PRO A 113 -19.56 -3.65 15.78
N HIS A 114 -20.49 -3.17 14.95
CA HIS A 114 -20.80 -1.74 14.84
C HIS A 114 -19.59 -0.82 14.59
N ARG A 115 -18.50 -1.34 14.00
CA ARG A 115 -17.23 -0.58 13.88
C ARG A 115 -17.35 0.80 13.23
N ASN A 116 -18.37 1.00 12.39
CA ASN A 116 -18.58 2.26 11.67
C ASN A 116 -19.28 3.33 12.54
N GLU A 117 -19.83 2.93 13.68
CA GLU A 117 -20.48 3.80 14.67
C GLU A 117 -19.52 4.21 15.79
N LEU A 118 -18.38 3.52 15.91
CA LEU A 118 -17.34 3.80 16.90
C LEU A 118 -16.56 5.07 16.56
N ASN A 119 -16.11 5.79 17.58
CA ASN A 119 -15.09 6.81 17.44
C ASN A 119 -13.68 6.18 17.30
N ALA A 120 -12.67 7.02 17.02
CA ALA A 120 -11.30 6.54 16.78
C ALA A 120 -10.72 5.76 17.96
N GLN A 121 -10.93 6.23 19.19
CA GLN A 121 -10.41 5.57 20.40
C GLN A 121 -11.10 4.23 20.64
N GLU A 122 -12.43 4.20 20.57
CA GLU A 122 -13.22 2.97 20.73
C GLU A 122 -12.85 1.91 19.68
N LEU A 123 -12.60 2.33 18.44
CA LEU A 123 -12.18 1.43 17.37
C LEU A 123 -10.80 0.82 17.63
N ILE A 124 -9.84 1.61 18.14
CA ILE A 124 -8.51 1.12 18.54
C ILE A 124 -8.62 0.16 19.73
N GLU A 125 -9.37 0.53 20.75
CA GLU A 125 -9.60 -0.31 21.94
C GLU A 125 -10.26 -1.65 21.56
N ALA A 126 -11.23 -1.63 20.64
CA ALA A 126 -11.81 -2.85 20.10
C ALA A 126 -10.77 -3.73 19.39
N MET A 127 -9.83 -3.15 18.63
CA MET A 127 -8.75 -3.89 17.97
C MET A 127 -7.82 -4.59 18.98
N TYR A 128 -7.60 -4.01 20.15
CA TYR A 128 -6.79 -4.63 21.21
C TYR A 128 -7.42 -5.89 21.82
N THR A 129 -8.73 -6.08 21.64
CA THR A 129 -9.49 -7.20 22.20
C THR A 129 -9.77 -8.33 21.19
N LEU A 130 -9.33 -8.17 19.93
CA LEU A 130 -9.58 -9.18 18.90
C LEU A 130 -8.94 -10.52 19.27
N LYS A 131 -9.70 -11.60 19.07
CA LYS A 131 -9.23 -12.96 19.34
C LYS A 131 -8.18 -13.37 18.30
N VAL A 132 -7.09 -13.95 18.78
CA VAL A 132 -6.04 -14.56 17.96
C VAL A 132 -6.32 -16.05 17.83
N GLY A 133 -6.54 -16.52 16.60
CA GLY A 133 -6.84 -17.93 16.31
C GLY A 133 -5.62 -18.87 16.37
N ASP A 134 -5.89 -20.18 16.32
CA ASP A 134 -4.87 -21.24 16.45
C ASP A 134 -3.95 -21.42 15.23
N TRP A 135 -4.13 -20.55 14.23
CA TRP A 135 -3.37 -20.51 12.99
C TRP A 135 -2.27 -19.45 13.00
N LEU A 136 -1.96 -18.84 14.15
CA LEU A 136 -0.86 -17.90 14.32
C LEU A 136 0.43 -18.43 13.67
N GLY A 137 0.98 -17.67 12.74
CA GLY A 137 2.20 -18.02 11.99
C GLY A 137 2.05 -19.12 10.93
N LYS A 138 0.87 -19.74 10.77
CA LYS A 138 0.66 -20.90 9.88
C LYS A 138 0.03 -20.56 8.54
N LYS A 139 -0.69 -19.42 8.45
CA LYS A 139 -1.29 -18.95 7.19
C LYS A 139 -1.25 -17.44 7.10
N VAL A 140 -1.24 -16.96 5.86
CA VAL A 140 -1.38 -15.54 5.53
C VAL A 140 -2.86 -15.23 5.36
N VAL A 141 -3.38 -14.29 6.14
CA VAL A 141 -4.73 -13.73 5.95
C VAL A 141 -4.61 -12.22 6.02
N TYR A 142 -4.83 -11.60 4.86
CA TYR A 142 -4.71 -10.15 4.72
C TYR A 142 -5.69 -9.41 5.63
N THR A 143 -5.18 -8.43 6.37
CA THR A 143 -5.99 -7.59 7.27
C THR A 143 -5.33 -6.24 7.50
N ASP A 144 -6.13 -5.17 7.52
CA ASP A 144 -5.67 -3.83 7.83
C ASP A 144 -5.28 -3.67 9.30
N THR A 145 -5.94 -4.42 10.19
CA THR A 145 -5.78 -4.30 11.64
C THR A 145 -4.32 -4.43 12.05
N GLY A 146 -3.56 -5.33 11.44
CA GLY A 146 -2.15 -5.49 11.77
C GLY A 146 -1.34 -4.22 11.54
N LEU A 147 -1.58 -3.52 10.42
CA LEU A 147 -0.87 -2.28 10.11
C LEU A 147 -1.40 -1.08 10.89
N ILE A 148 -2.67 -1.11 11.34
CA ILE A 148 -3.19 -0.13 12.29
C ILE A 148 -2.48 -0.26 13.63
N LEU A 149 -2.32 -1.49 14.15
CA LEU A 149 -1.57 -1.75 15.38
C LEU A 149 -0.09 -1.35 15.25
N LEU A 150 0.57 -1.61 14.11
CA LEU A 150 1.92 -1.07 13.87
C LEU A 150 1.94 0.46 13.87
N GLY A 151 0.88 1.11 13.37
CA GLY A 151 0.70 2.55 13.50
C GLY A 151 0.64 3.00 14.97
N GLU A 152 -0.07 2.30 15.83
CA GLU A 152 -0.09 2.57 17.28
C GLU A 152 1.30 2.42 17.92
N ILE A 153 2.09 1.40 17.53
CA ILE A 153 3.48 1.23 17.99
C ILE A 153 4.35 2.41 17.58
N ILE A 154 4.27 2.84 16.30
CA ILE A 154 4.99 4.02 15.80
C ILE A 154 4.64 5.25 16.64
N GLN A 155 3.35 5.45 16.90
CA GLN A 155 2.88 6.60 17.68
C GLN A 155 3.39 6.59 19.10
N LYS A 156 3.44 5.42 19.74
CA LYS A 156 3.97 5.25 21.08
C LYS A 156 5.45 5.62 21.16
N ILE A 157 6.24 5.24 20.15
CA ILE A 157 7.69 5.47 20.14
C ILE A 157 8.03 6.92 19.76
N TYR A 158 7.35 7.49 18.76
CA TYR A 158 7.62 8.86 18.28
C TYR A 158 6.85 9.94 19.03
N ASN A 159 5.85 9.58 19.85
CA ASN A 159 4.93 10.48 20.52
C ASN A 159 4.24 11.47 19.55
N LYS A 160 3.89 10.99 18.36
CA LYS A 160 3.27 11.77 17.27
C LYS A 160 2.32 10.87 16.47
N PRO A 161 1.25 11.39 15.85
CA PRO A 161 0.38 10.61 14.98
C PRO A 161 1.14 9.91 13.85
N VAL A 162 0.75 8.69 13.51
CA VAL A 162 1.50 7.85 12.55
C VAL A 162 1.64 8.53 11.19
N GLN A 163 0.61 9.23 10.72
CA GLN A 163 0.68 9.94 9.43
C GLN A 163 1.67 11.11 9.46
N THR A 164 1.80 11.79 10.60
CA THR A 164 2.83 12.82 10.81
C THR A 164 4.22 12.20 10.77
N VAL A 165 4.41 11.04 11.42
CA VAL A 165 5.69 10.32 11.40
C VAL A 165 6.04 9.86 9.98
N ILE A 166 5.09 9.27 9.24
CA ILE A 166 5.31 8.87 7.83
C ILE A 166 5.75 10.07 6.99
N THR A 167 5.13 11.23 7.20
CA THR A 167 5.49 12.45 6.47
C THR A 167 6.94 12.85 6.76
N GLN A 168 7.35 12.84 8.03
CA GLN A 168 8.66 13.30 8.49
C GLN A 168 9.79 12.31 8.20
N GLU A 169 9.53 11.01 8.34
CA GLU A 169 10.55 9.95 8.28
C GLU A 169 10.66 9.30 6.90
N VAL A 170 9.64 9.45 6.05
CA VAL A 170 9.58 8.83 4.71
C VAL A 170 9.39 9.85 3.61
N LEU A 171 8.27 10.59 3.61
CA LEU A 171 7.91 11.43 2.47
C LEU A 171 8.92 12.57 2.26
N GLN A 172 9.25 13.31 3.32
CA GLN A 172 10.19 14.43 3.26
C GLN A 172 11.62 13.97 2.89
N PRO A 173 12.21 12.94 3.55
CA PRO A 173 13.57 12.50 3.21
C PRO A 173 13.70 11.88 1.81
N LEU A 174 12.63 11.26 1.29
CA LEU A 174 12.58 10.75 -0.09
C LEU A 174 12.16 11.81 -1.12
N GLN A 175 11.88 13.04 -0.69
CA GLN A 175 11.47 14.15 -1.57
C GLN A 175 10.18 13.84 -2.35
N LEU A 176 9.25 13.16 -1.68
CA LEU A 176 7.91 12.83 -2.17
C LEU A 176 6.97 14.00 -1.85
N PHE A 177 7.25 15.16 -2.44
CA PHE A 177 6.63 16.44 -2.06
C PHE A 177 5.19 16.62 -2.55
N GLU A 178 4.72 15.81 -3.51
CA GLU A 178 3.33 15.82 -3.97
C GLU A 178 2.45 14.94 -3.06
N SER A 179 3.06 13.99 -2.36
CA SER A 179 2.39 13.02 -1.50
C SER A 179 1.95 13.63 -0.17
N THR A 180 0.71 13.36 0.24
CA THR A 180 0.12 13.99 1.43
C THR A 180 -1.00 13.15 2.04
N PHE A 181 -1.25 13.35 3.34
CA PHE A 181 -2.44 12.85 4.04
C PHE A 181 -3.58 13.89 4.11
N ASN A 182 -3.32 15.13 3.68
CA ASN A 182 -4.28 16.22 3.66
C ASN A 182 -4.36 16.79 2.22
N PRO A 183 -4.90 16.02 1.25
CA PRO A 183 -4.90 16.46 -0.13
C PRO A 183 -5.92 17.56 -0.38
N ASP A 184 -5.63 18.44 -1.35
CA ASP A 184 -6.64 19.30 -1.96
C ASP A 184 -7.56 18.44 -2.86
N PRO A 185 -8.88 18.38 -2.60
CA PRO A 185 -9.83 17.67 -3.48
C PRO A 185 -9.75 18.09 -4.95
N GLY A 186 -9.39 19.33 -5.26
CA GLY A 186 -9.24 19.83 -6.63
C GLY A 186 -8.12 19.13 -7.42
N LEU A 187 -7.12 18.58 -6.72
CA LEU A 187 -5.99 17.85 -7.30
C LEU A 187 -6.23 16.34 -7.34
N CYS A 188 -7.33 15.84 -6.75
CA CYS A 188 -7.54 14.42 -6.55
C CYS A 188 -8.37 13.76 -7.66
N VAL A 189 -8.01 12.52 -7.95
CA VAL A 189 -8.87 11.58 -8.68
C VAL A 189 -9.93 11.04 -7.70
N PRO A 190 -11.24 11.16 -8.00
CA PRO A 190 -12.30 10.63 -7.16
C PRO A 190 -12.30 9.09 -7.12
N THR A 191 -12.79 8.53 -6.02
CA THR A 191 -12.94 7.08 -5.83
C THR A 191 -14.36 6.61 -6.09
N GLU A 192 -15.30 6.70 -5.16
CA GLU A 192 -16.66 6.16 -5.33
C GLU A 192 -17.72 7.23 -5.10
N VAL A 193 -18.88 7.06 -5.72
CA VAL A 193 -20.09 7.84 -5.41
C VAL A 193 -20.90 7.10 -4.36
N GLN A 194 -21.05 7.73 -3.19
CA GLN A 194 -21.79 7.17 -2.08
C GLN A 194 -23.31 7.15 -2.36
N LYS A 195 -24.06 6.34 -1.60
CA LYS A 195 -25.53 6.20 -1.73
C LYS A 195 -26.28 7.53 -1.62
N ASN A 196 -25.73 8.51 -0.92
CA ASN A 196 -26.30 9.86 -0.80
C ASN A 196 -25.89 10.81 -1.94
N GLY A 197 -25.27 10.31 -3.01
CA GLY A 197 -24.80 11.08 -4.16
C GLY A 197 -23.44 11.78 -3.98
N LYS A 198 -22.82 11.70 -2.78
CA LYS A 198 -21.52 12.33 -2.53
C LYS A 198 -20.40 11.58 -3.26
N VAL A 199 -19.65 12.30 -4.10
CA VAL A 199 -18.41 11.79 -4.70
C VAL A 199 -17.28 11.88 -3.68
N LEU A 200 -16.58 10.76 -3.45
CA LEU A 200 -15.38 10.74 -2.62
C LEU A 200 -14.17 11.25 -3.42
N LYS A 201 -13.88 12.55 -3.27
CA LYS A 201 -12.75 13.24 -3.92
C LYS A 201 -11.91 13.97 -2.87
N GLY A 202 -10.61 13.67 -2.78
CA GLY A 202 -9.76 14.12 -1.67
C GLY A 202 -10.18 13.59 -0.30
N ILE A 203 -10.96 12.50 -0.28
CA ILE A 203 -11.47 11.86 0.93
C ILE A 203 -11.01 10.41 0.90
N VAL A 204 -10.41 9.94 1.99
CA VAL A 204 -9.96 8.55 2.14
C VAL A 204 -11.13 7.59 1.92
N HIS A 205 -10.93 6.59 1.07
CA HIS A 205 -11.93 5.61 0.68
C HIS A 205 -12.22 4.59 1.79
N ASP A 206 -11.17 4.10 2.49
CA ASP A 206 -11.33 3.11 3.56
C ASP A 206 -12.12 3.70 4.75
N PRO A 207 -13.23 3.07 5.17
CA PRO A 207 -14.05 3.57 6.28
C PRO A 207 -13.32 3.64 7.62
N LYS A 208 -12.45 2.66 7.93
CA LYS A 208 -11.71 2.64 9.21
C LYS A 208 -10.70 3.78 9.25
N ALA A 209 -10.01 4.02 8.14
CA ALA A 209 -9.07 5.12 8.01
C ALA A 209 -9.76 6.49 8.10
N ARG A 210 -11.00 6.64 7.62
CA ARG A 210 -11.79 7.86 7.85
C ARG A 210 -12.11 8.08 9.32
N ILE A 211 -12.43 7.02 10.06
CA ILE A 211 -12.72 7.09 11.50
C ILE A 211 -11.44 7.43 12.29
N LEU A 212 -10.35 6.72 11.99
CA LEU A 212 -9.07 6.87 12.69
C LEU A 212 -8.31 8.16 12.29
N GLY A 213 -8.56 8.71 11.09
CA GLY A 213 -7.87 9.88 10.58
C GLY A 213 -6.35 9.74 10.65
N LYS A 214 -5.67 10.74 11.24
CA LYS A 214 -4.20 10.79 11.39
C LYS A 214 -3.57 9.65 12.19
N TYR A 215 -4.39 8.86 12.90
CA TYR A 215 -3.99 7.70 13.69
C TYR A 215 -4.01 6.39 12.85
N CYS A 216 -4.47 6.41 11.60
CA CYS A 216 -4.50 5.22 10.74
C CYS A 216 -3.14 4.97 10.05
N GLY A 217 -2.51 3.83 10.36
CA GLY A 217 -1.29 3.35 9.67
C GLY A 217 -1.55 2.49 8.43
N SER A 218 -2.81 2.17 8.10
CA SER A 218 -3.11 1.19 7.04
C SER A 218 -3.57 1.78 5.71
N ALA A 219 -4.02 3.04 5.71
CA ALA A 219 -4.53 3.78 4.55
C ALA A 219 -4.56 5.29 4.85
N GLY A 220 -4.80 6.09 3.82
CA GLY A 220 -5.00 7.55 3.93
C GLY A 220 -3.99 8.40 3.16
N LEU A 221 -2.91 7.79 2.64
CA LEU A 221 -1.95 8.49 1.83
C LEU A 221 -2.53 8.78 0.44
N PHE A 222 -2.33 10.00 -0.04
CA PHE A 222 -2.56 10.37 -1.42
C PHE A 222 -1.21 10.61 -2.10
N MET A 223 -1.02 10.05 -3.30
CA MET A 223 0.23 10.19 -4.06
C MET A 223 -0.04 10.44 -5.54
N SER A 224 0.89 11.10 -6.19
CA SER A 224 0.96 11.18 -7.65
C SER A 224 1.76 10.00 -8.22
N LEU A 225 1.66 9.82 -9.54
CA LEU A 225 2.52 8.88 -10.26
C LEU A 225 4.01 9.23 -10.11
N ASN A 226 4.35 10.52 -10.13
CA ASN A 226 5.73 11.02 -10.07
C ASN A 226 6.42 10.62 -8.75
N ASP A 227 5.76 10.83 -7.63
CA ASP A 227 6.31 10.44 -6.33
C ASP A 227 6.39 8.93 -6.14
N LEU A 228 5.43 8.17 -6.69
CA LEU A 228 5.51 6.72 -6.62
C LEU A 228 6.63 6.16 -7.50
N ILE A 229 6.97 6.82 -8.62
CA ILE A 229 8.18 6.52 -9.41
C ILE A 229 9.45 6.77 -8.57
N LYS A 230 9.54 7.91 -7.87
CA LYS A 230 10.69 8.20 -6.98
C LYS A 230 10.83 7.16 -5.87
N PHE A 231 9.73 6.78 -5.22
CA PHE A 231 9.72 5.74 -4.20
C PHE A 231 10.17 4.39 -4.77
N SER A 232 9.70 4.02 -5.96
CA SER A 232 10.10 2.77 -6.63
C SER A 232 11.59 2.76 -6.98
N ASN A 233 12.10 3.85 -7.57
CA ASN A 233 13.52 4.01 -7.87
C ASN A 233 14.39 4.00 -6.60
N TRP A 234 13.88 4.53 -5.48
CA TRP A 234 14.56 4.41 -4.19
C TRP A 234 14.65 2.95 -3.72
N ILE A 235 13.60 2.15 -3.85
CA ILE A 235 13.68 0.71 -3.54
C ILE A 235 14.66 -0.01 -4.48
N ILE A 236 14.63 0.30 -5.78
CA ILE A 236 15.47 -0.38 -6.77
C ILE A 236 16.95 -0.07 -6.53
N HIS A 237 17.30 1.22 -6.50
CA HIS A 237 18.70 1.67 -6.55
C HIS A 237 19.25 2.14 -5.20
N ASN A 238 18.38 2.35 -4.20
CA ASN A 238 18.70 2.99 -2.92
C ASN A 238 19.53 4.27 -3.08
N SER A 239 19.24 5.05 -4.13
CA SER A 239 20.10 6.16 -4.53
C SER A 239 19.92 7.36 -3.60
N LYS A 240 21.04 7.80 -3.01
CA LYS A 240 21.26 9.11 -2.36
C LYS A 240 20.49 9.43 -1.06
N ASN A 241 19.38 8.76 -0.73
CA ASN A 241 18.60 9.04 0.48
C ASN A 241 18.62 7.84 1.47
N ARG A 242 19.20 8.05 2.67
CA ARG A 242 19.39 7.01 3.70
C ARG A 242 18.16 6.81 4.60
N VAL A 243 16.97 6.62 4.02
CA VAL A 243 15.78 6.27 4.82
C VAL A 243 15.95 4.89 5.45
N LEU A 244 16.40 3.93 4.65
CA LEU A 244 16.83 2.60 5.07
C LEU A 244 18.21 2.28 4.45
N LYS A 245 18.97 1.40 5.08
CA LYS A 245 20.19 0.83 4.51
C LYS A 245 19.83 -0.15 3.39
N ASP A 246 20.74 -0.27 2.45
CA ASP A 246 20.58 -1.15 1.29
C ASP A 246 20.27 -2.60 1.69
N LYS A 247 21.01 -3.12 2.67
CA LYS A 247 20.83 -4.45 3.23
C LYS A 247 19.40 -4.70 3.76
N THR A 248 18.71 -3.67 4.23
CA THR A 248 17.36 -3.79 4.78
C THR A 248 16.34 -3.83 3.64
N ILE A 249 16.55 -3.02 2.60
CA ILE A 249 15.75 -3.09 1.37
C ILE A 249 15.97 -4.44 0.68
N SER A 250 17.19 -4.96 0.61
CA SER A 250 17.48 -6.28 0.00
C SER A 250 16.73 -7.40 0.70
N LYS A 251 16.57 -7.31 2.02
CA LYS A 251 15.81 -8.28 2.81
C LYS A 251 14.32 -8.28 2.48
N LEU A 252 13.76 -7.24 1.87
CA LEU A 252 12.35 -7.23 1.45
C LEU A 252 12.05 -8.27 0.36
N PHE A 253 13.06 -8.78 -0.33
CA PHE A 253 12.91 -9.79 -1.38
C PHE A 253 13.01 -11.23 -0.85
N ASN A 254 12.95 -11.42 0.48
CA ASN A 254 12.89 -12.73 1.12
C ASN A 254 11.51 -12.99 1.71
N ASP A 255 11.14 -14.26 1.88
CA ASP A 255 9.98 -14.64 2.67
C ASP A 255 10.29 -14.47 4.17
N TRP A 256 9.48 -13.66 4.84
CA TRP A 256 9.61 -13.33 6.28
C TRP A 256 8.55 -14.01 7.15
N THR A 257 7.65 -14.79 6.56
CA THR A 257 6.67 -15.55 7.32
C THR A 257 7.38 -16.49 8.29
N PRO A 258 6.76 -16.84 9.44
CA PRO A 258 7.44 -17.65 10.45
C PRO A 258 7.99 -19.00 9.95
N ASN A 259 7.38 -19.56 8.90
CA ASN A 259 7.84 -20.79 8.24
C ASN A 259 8.60 -20.54 6.92
N GLY A 260 8.79 -19.29 6.51
CA GLY A 260 9.56 -18.88 5.33
C GLY A 260 9.02 -19.38 3.98
N THR A 261 7.74 -19.75 3.89
CA THR A 261 7.20 -20.48 2.71
C THR A 261 5.81 -20.02 2.26
N LEU A 262 5.26 -18.95 2.83
CA LEU A 262 3.89 -18.51 2.55
C LEU A 262 3.79 -17.33 1.56
N GLY A 263 4.90 -16.94 0.93
CA GLY A 263 4.95 -15.90 -0.10
C GLY A 263 4.77 -14.48 0.42
N ARG A 264 5.17 -14.19 1.67
CA ARG A 264 5.08 -12.84 2.24
C ARG A 264 6.39 -12.34 2.81
N SER A 265 6.71 -11.11 2.45
CA SER A 265 7.80 -10.36 3.04
C SER A 265 7.27 -9.44 4.16
N LEU A 266 8.13 -8.57 4.69
CA LEU A 266 7.75 -7.55 5.66
C LEU A 266 6.89 -6.48 4.99
N GLY A 267 5.57 -6.59 5.11
CA GLY A 267 4.58 -5.66 4.54
C GLY A 267 4.23 -5.91 3.07
N TRP A 268 5.03 -6.68 2.33
CA TRP A 268 4.87 -6.91 0.89
C TRP A 268 4.38 -8.32 0.55
N ASP A 269 3.67 -8.44 -0.57
CA ASP A 269 3.43 -9.72 -1.25
C ASP A 269 4.65 -10.09 -2.08
N LEU A 270 5.02 -11.37 -2.09
CA LEU A 270 6.09 -11.85 -2.99
C LEU A 270 5.47 -12.40 -4.26
N ARG A 271 5.99 -11.93 -5.38
CA ARG A 271 5.77 -12.50 -6.72
C ARG A 271 7.11 -13.01 -7.23
N TYR A 272 7.07 -13.90 -8.20
CA TYR A 272 8.28 -14.51 -8.73
C TYR A 272 8.25 -14.41 -10.24
N ARG A 273 9.39 -14.05 -10.82
CA ARG A 273 9.67 -14.24 -12.24
C ARG A 273 9.68 -15.74 -12.57
N ASN A 274 9.62 -16.07 -13.86
CA ASN A 274 9.67 -17.48 -14.31
C ASN A 274 11.00 -18.18 -13.99
N ASP A 275 12.08 -17.43 -13.79
CA ASP A 275 13.38 -17.94 -13.34
C ASP A 275 13.52 -18.05 -11.81
N GLY A 276 12.44 -17.78 -11.07
CA GLY A 276 12.37 -17.91 -9.61
C GLY A 276 12.90 -16.70 -8.84
N VAL A 277 13.29 -15.61 -9.50
CA VAL A 277 13.74 -14.40 -8.80
C VAL A 277 12.55 -13.68 -8.16
N PRO A 278 12.63 -13.34 -6.85
CA PRO A 278 11.56 -12.68 -6.13
C PRO A 278 11.41 -11.21 -6.53
N CYS A 279 10.17 -10.77 -6.58
CA CYS A 279 9.74 -9.38 -6.74
C CYS A 279 8.79 -9.03 -5.59
N ILE A 280 8.78 -7.76 -5.18
CA ILE A 280 7.82 -7.27 -4.18
C ILE A 280 6.62 -6.64 -4.88
N TYR A 281 5.43 -6.89 -4.34
CA TYR A 281 4.16 -6.44 -4.90
C TYR A 281 3.20 -5.99 -3.80
N HIS A 282 2.41 -4.95 -4.09
CA HIS A 282 1.29 -4.57 -3.23
C HIS A 282 0.19 -3.84 -4.02
N THR A 283 -1.05 -3.91 -3.53
CA THR A 283 -2.23 -3.24 -4.11
C THR A 283 -2.86 -2.23 -3.16
N GLY A 284 -3.56 -1.24 -3.71
CA GLY A 284 -4.58 -0.43 -3.06
C GLY A 284 -5.97 -0.76 -3.61
N TYR A 285 -6.96 -0.84 -2.72
CA TYR A 285 -8.35 -1.19 -3.05
C TYR A 285 -8.96 -0.30 -4.16
N THR A 286 -8.55 0.96 -4.18
CA THR A 286 -8.97 2.01 -5.11
C THR A 286 -8.52 1.78 -6.56
N GLY A 287 -7.73 0.74 -6.82
CA GLY A 287 -7.25 0.38 -8.17
C GLY A 287 -5.80 0.75 -8.43
N THR A 288 -5.03 0.98 -7.37
CA THR A 288 -3.59 1.26 -7.45
C THR A 288 -2.80 -0.02 -7.18
N PHE A 289 -1.66 -0.19 -7.83
CA PHE A 289 -0.72 -1.25 -7.49
C PHE A 289 0.69 -0.93 -7.95
N ILE A 290 1.65 -1.58 -7.31
CA ILE A 290 3.07 -1.45 -7.55
C ILE A 290 3.72 -2.83 -7.52
N LEU A 291 4.62 -3.09 -8.45
CA LEU A 291 5.48 -4.26 -8.49
C LEU A 291 6.91 -3.80 -8.75
N ILE A 292 7.87 -4.30 -7.98
CA ILE A 292 9.28 -3.96 -8.14
C ILE A 292 10.10 -5.24 -8.29
N ASP A 293 10.83 -5.35 -9.39
CA ASP A 293 11.92 -6.30 -9.57
C ASP A 293 13.25 -5.56 -9.41
N ARG A 294 13.88 -5.76 -8.25
CA ARG A 294 15.13 -5.09 -7.95
C ARG A 294 16.31 -5.68 -8.70
N ASP A 295 16.27 -6.96 -9.05
CA ASP A 295 17.36 -7.66 -9.72
C ASP A 295 17.60 -7.10 -11.13
N SER A 296 16.54 -6.94 -11.93
CA SER A 296 16.63 -6.34 -13.26
C SER A 296 16.62 -4.80 -13.27
N GLY A 297 16.40 -4.16 -12.12
CA GLY A 297 16.18 -2.72 -12.05
C GLY A 297 14.86 -2.27 -12.68
N CYS A 298 13.83 -3.12 -12.63
CA CYS A 298 12.54 -2.91 -13.27
C CYS A 298 11.42 -2.65 -12.26
N GLY A 299 10.38 -1.93 -12.68
CA GLY A 299 9.21 -1.68 -11.85
C GLY A 299 7.96 -1.34 -12.65
N LEU A 300 6.81 -1.67 -12.11
CA LEU A 300 5.50 -1.37 -12.66
C LEU A 300 4.67 -0.62 -11.63
N ILE A 301 4.11 0.52 -12.04
CA ILE A 301 3.18 1.31 -11.23
C ILE A 301 1.93 1.53 -12.06
N VAL A 302 0.76 1.23 -11.51
CA VAL A 302 -0.53 1.50 -12.15
C VAL A 302 -1.46 2.16 -11.14
N LEU A 303 -1.94 3.35 -11.48
CA LEU A 303 -2.89 4.13 -10.71
C LEU A 303 -4.16 4.29 -11.53
N SER A 304 -5.23 3.60 -11.13
CA SER A 304 -6.55 3.74 -11.76
C SER A 304 -7.57 4.27 -10.77
N ASN A 305 -8.73 4.68 -11.29
CA ASN A 305 -9.93 4.97 -10.53
C ASN A 305 -10.97 3.84 -10.69
N ARG A 306 -10.56 2.57 -10.53
CA ARG A 306 -11.40 1.38 -10.78
C ARG A 306 -12.74 1.38 -10.04
N VAL A 307 -12.79 2.09 -8.90
CA VAL A 307 -13.96 2.15 -8.00
C VAL A 307 -14.87 3.34 -8.31
N HIS A 308 -14.55 4.13 -9.35
CA HIS A 308 -15.38 5.25 -9.80
C HIS A 308 -16.25 4.83 -10.99
N PRO A 309 -17.57 5.05 -10.95
CA PRO A 309 -18.35 5.62 -9.85
C PRO A 309 -18.76 4.61 -8.76
N SER A 310 -18.57 3.32 -9.00
CA SER A 310 -18.94 2.24 -8.09
C SER A 310 -17.81 1.25 -7.91
N SER A 311 -17.68 0.70 -6.71
CA SER A 311 -16.69 -0.33 -6.38
C SER A 311 -16.94 -1.70 -7.01
N ASN A 312 -18.10 -1.93 -7.64
CA ASN A 312 -18.45 -3.18 -8.31
C ASN A 312 -17.73 -3.32 -9.66
N ASN A 313 -16.47 -3.76 -9.61
CA ASN A 313 -15.62 -3.92 -10.78
C ASN A 313 -14.68 -5.13 -10.63
N GLN A 314 -15.26 -6.33 -10.64
CA GLN A 314 -14.49 -7.58 -10.50
C GLN A 314 -13.57 -7.82 -11.69
N ILE A 315 -13.99 -7.42 -12.91
CA ILE A 315 -13.22 -7.58 -14.15
C ILE A 315 -11.85 -6.89 -14.04
N PHE A 316 -11.76 -5.74 -13.38
CA PHE A 316 -10.47 -5.09 -13.12
C PHE A 316 -9.49 -6.01 -12.39
N LEU A 317 -9.96 -6.80 -11.42
CA LEU A 317 -9.08 -7.66 -10.62
C LEU A 317 -8.49 -8.76 -11.49
N ASP A 318 -9.29 -9.37 -12.36
CA ASP A 318 -8.83 -10.39 -13.30
C ASP A 318 -7.82 -9.79 -14.31
N ARG A 319 -8.12 -8.61 -14.85
CA ARG A 319 -7.24 -7.91 -15.81
C ARG A 319 -5.93 -7.46 -15.17
N ARG A 320 -5.95 -7.03 -13.90
CA ARG A 320 -4.76 -6.69 -13.13
C ARG A 320 -3.82 -7.89 -13.01
N ASP A 321 -4.35 -9.08 -12.73
CA ASP A 321 -3.52 -10.27 -12.55
C ASP A 321 -2.87 -10.73 -13.87
N ILE A 322 -3.56 -10.51 -15.01
CA ILE A 322 -2.98 -10.70 -16.35
C ILE A 322 -1.86 -9.67 -16.63
N ILE A 323 -2.06 -8.40 -16.27
CA ILE A 323 -1.03 -7.35 -16.41
C ILE A 323 0.22 -7.72 -15.62
N ILE A 324 0.06 -8.20 -14.39
CA ILE A 324 1.18 -8.55 -13.51
C ILE A 324 1.98 -9.74 -14.06
N SER A 325 1.29 -10.82 -14.45
CA SER A 325 1.95 -11.98 -15.06
C SER A 325 2.67 -11.61 -16.35
N THR A 326 2.03 -10.81 -17.22
CA THR A 326 2.65 -10.33 -18.46
C THR A 326 3.89 -9.47 -18.20
N PHE A 327 3.85 -8.59 -17.18
CA PHE A 327 5.01 -7.78 -16.81
C PHE A 327 6.18 -8.67 -16.36
N LEU A 328 5.93 -9.64 -15.47
CA LEU A 328 6.95 -10.57 -15.00
C LEU A 328 7.55 -11.39 -16.14
N ASP A 329 6.74 -11.80 -17.12
CA ASP A 329 7.20 -12.50 -18.33
C ASP A 329 8.06 -11.60 -19.23
N GLU A 330 7.72 -10.32 -19.37
CA GLU A 330 8.45 -9.36 -20.23
C GLU A 330 9.73 -8.81 -19.61
N ILE A 331 10.00 -9.04 -18.32
CA ILE A 331 11.29 -8.68 -17.72
C ILE A 331 12.43 -9.55 -18.28
N ILE A 332 12.14 -10.82 -18.56
CA ILE A 332 13.14 -11.84 -18.95
C ILE A 332 13.40 -11.81 -20.46
N ASN A 333 12.46 -11.29 -21.26
CA ASN A 333 12.47 -11.31 -22.73
C ASN A 333 12.84 -9.96 -23.33
#